data_AF-A0A9W9Y3U2-F1
#
_entry.id   AF-A0A9W9Y3U2-F1
#
_cell.length_a   1.000
_cell.length_b   1.000
_cell.length_c   1.000
_cell.angle_alpha   90.00
_cell.angle_beta   90.00
_cell.angle_gamma   90.00
#
_symmetry.space_group_name_H-M   'P 1'
#
loop_
_entity.id
_entity.type
_entity.pdbx_description
1 polymer ?
#
loop_
_entity_poly.entity_id
_entity_poly.type
_entity_poly.pdbx_seq_one_letter_code
_entity_poly.pdbx_strand_id
1 'polypeptide(L)'
;MSVPETKELKAQWKADVELPEYTLKDVAAHNTKGDIWMIIHGQVFDLTQYLQDHPGGADALVEVAGTDATAAYEDVGHSEDAREIMQPFLVGTFKDAQQYVRPKAVRVISQKAPEEARSASGAIKTIAYALGGLIPVFYIFSRNNNLTNSLRIISQLIPHPLKNLRLPHGGFVNGFLAASAISTAVGVMVARQASRFTKIDSGFMRFPPHMKSKKIIRVDPHLTRGFLEPQQYQRLPLVEKTELATNVYRFVFALPTATGVLGLPIGQHVAIRATVDGTTVTRSYTPTSNNLDLGRIELVIKCYPDGLLSGKYLAGLTVGDEVEFRGPKGSMRYTKGLCRKIGMVAGGTGITPMYQLIRAICENDTDTTEISLVYANRSESDILLREELERFARQYPKNFRLWYMLDTAPEGWTYGSGYVDQTVLAEQLPTPSPDTKVMLCGPPGMVNATKKNLVALGFAKPGVVAKMTDQVFCF
;
A
#
# COMPACT_ATOMS: atom_id res chain seq x y z
N MET A 1 -9.86 7.04 -41.97
CA MET A 1 -9.75 5.69 -41.39
C MET A 1 -8.27 5.39 -41.26
N SER A 2 -7.72 5.53 -40.05
CA SER A 2 -6.31 5.26 -39.78
C SER A 2 -6.09 3.75 -39.76
N VAL A 3 -5.14 3.28 -40.57
CA VAL A 3 -4.65 1.90 -40.56
C VAL A 3 -4.28 1.53 -39.12
N PRO A 4 -4.77 0.39 -38.59
CA PRO A 4 -4.38 -0.04 -37.25
C PRO A 4 -2.88 -0.32 -37.23
N GLU A 5 -2.18 0.33 -36.31
CA GLU A 5 -0.76 0.10 -36.04
C GLU A 5 -0.60 -1.33 -35.51
N THR A 6 -0.22 -2.25 -36.39
CA THR A 6 0.19 -3.62 -36.06
C THR A 6 1.49 -3.53 -35.27
N LYS A 7 1.43 -3.64 -33.95
CA LYS A 7 2.63 -3.89 -33.15
C LYS A 7 3.16 -5.26 -33.54
N GLU A 8 4.32 -5.30 -34.19
CA GLU A 8 5.10 -6.51 -34.38
C GLU A 8 5.26 -7.28 -33.06
N LEU A 9 5.22 -8.61 -33.15
CA LEU A 9 5.43 -9.54 -32.05
C LEU A 9 6.80 -9.29 -31.40
N LYS A 10 6.84 -8.54 -30.30
CA LYS A 10 8.04 -8.45 -29.44
C LYS A 10 8.09 -9.62 -28.45
N ALA A 11 7.95 -10.85 -28.95
CA ALA A 11 8.30 -12.05 -28.20
C ALA A 11 9.23 -12.87 -29.11
N GLN A 12 10.53 -12.74 -28.89
CA GLN A 12 11.53 -13.58 -29.54
C GLN A 12 12.15 -14.44 -28.44
N TRP A 13 11.53 -15.58 -28.12
CA TRP A 13 12.29 -16.67 -27.50
C TRP A 13 13.26 -17.17 -28.57
N LYS A 14 14.54 -16.84 -28.40
CA LYS A 14 15.58 -17.19 -29.36
C LYS A 14 16.11 -18.57 -28.99
N ALA A 15 16.15 -19.46 -29.97
CA ALA A 15 16.96 -20.67 -29.88
C ALA A 15 18.21 -20.44 -30.72
N ASP A 16 19.37 -20.78 -30.17
CA ASP A 16 20.65 -20.75 -30.88
C ASP A 16 20.80 -21.94 -31.87
N VAL A 17 19.77 -22.79 -31.95
CA VAL A 17 19.72 -24.04 -32.72
C VAL A 17 18.38 -24.14 -33.46
N GLU A 18 18.38 -24.77 -34.63
CA GLU A 18 17.19 -25.08 -35.41
C GLU A 18 16.27 -26.03 -34.62
N LEU A 19 15.08 -25.55 -34.23
CA LEU A 19 14.14 -26.28 -33.39
C LEU A 19 13.25 -27.21 -34.23
N PRO A 20 12.87 -28.39 -33.71
CA PRO A 20 11.93 -29.27 -34.37
C PRO A 20 10.53 -28.64 -34.46
N GLU A 21 9.84 -28.94 -35.56
CA GLU A 21 8.50 -28.43 -35.84
C GLU A 21 7.43 -29.46 -35.44
N TYR A 22 6.43 -29.03 -34.68
CA TYR A 22 5.36 -29.90 -34.15
C TYR A 22 3.98 -29.47 -34.66
N THR A 23 3.08 -30.44 -34.78
CA THR A 23 1.67 -30.23 -35.10
C THR A 23 0.79 -30.23 -33.84
N LEU A 24 -0.45 -29.78 -33.98
CA LEU A 24 -1.39 -29.72 -32.85
C LEU A 24 -1.65 -31.13 -32.29
N LYS A 25 -1.64 -32.13 -33.16
CA LYS A 25 -1.84 -33.54 -32.78
C LYS A 25 -0.69 -34.05 -31.92
N ASP A 26 0.53 -33.61 -32.21
CA ASP A 26 1.71 -34.01 -31.43
C ASP A 26 1.62 -33.41 -30.03
N VAL A 27 1.32 -32.11 -29.92
CA VAL A 27 1.15 -31.44 -28.62
C VAL A 27 -0.04 -32.01 -27.85
N ALA A 28 -1.15 -32.33 -28.51
CA ALA A 28 -2.34 -32.90 -27.88
C ALA A 28 -2.14 -34.28 -27.27
N ALA A 29 -1.07 -35.00 -27.64
CA ALA A 29 -0.71 -36.27 -26.99
C ALA A 29 -0.16 -36.08 -25.57
N HIS A 30 0.35 -34.88 -25.26
CA HIS A 30 0.99 -34.51 -24.00
C HIS A 30 0.04 -33.67 -23.12
N ASN A 31 -1.03 -34.30 -22.61
CA ASN A 31 -2.11 -33.63 -21.89
C ASN A 31 -2.37 -34.18 -20.46
N THR A 32 -1.41 -34.90 -19.88
CA THR A 32 -1.59 -35.56 -18.57
C THR A 32 -0.72 -34.92 -17.50
N LYS A 33 -1.04 -35.10 -16.21
CA LYS A 33 -0.28 -34.45 -15.11
C LYS A 33 1.22 -34.75 -15.07
N GLY A 34 1.67 -35.84 -15.70
CA GLY A 34 3.08 -36.22 -15.79
C GLY A 34 3.72 -35.94 -17.15
N ASP A 35 2.98 -35.33 -18.07
CA ASP A 35 3.40 -35.06 -19.45
C ASP A 35 2.53 -33.93 -20.03
N ILE A 36 3.00 -32.68 -19.91
CA ILE A 36 2.23 -31.46 -20.25
C ILE A 36 3.01 -30.63 -21.24
N TRP A 37 2.52 -30.60 -22.47
CA TRP A 37 3.00 -29.66 -23.48
C TRP A 37 1.91 -28.65 -23.81
N MET A 38 2.31 -27.47 -24.25
CA MET A 38 1.38 -26.46 -24.74
C MET A 38 2.03 -25.55 -25.77
N ILE A 39 1.19 -24.96 -26.62
CA ILE A 39 1.61 -23.96 -27.59
C ILE A 39 1.35 -22.57 -27.02
N ILE A 40 2.36 -21.71 -27.01
CA ILE A 40 2.24 -20.31 -26.63
C ILE A 40 2.96 -19.45 -27.68
N HIS A 41 2.23 -18.54 -28.31
CA HIS A 41 2.72 -17.64 -29.38
C HIS A 41 3.45 -18.38 -30.52
N GLY A 42 2.94 -19.55 -30.91
CA GLY A 42 3.53 -20.34 -32.01
C GLY A 42 4.77 -21.15 -31.63
N GLN A 43 5.09 -21.26 -30.34
CA GLN A 43 6.17 -22.09 -29.83
C GLN A 43 5.65 -23.19 -28.91
N VAL A 44 6.33 -24.32 -28.89
CA VAL A 44 5.95 -25.50 -28.11
C VAL A 44 6.86 -25.62 -26.89
N PHE A 45 6.24 -25.73 -25.71
CA PHE A 45 6.92 -25.83 -24.43
C PHE A 45 6.56 -27.13 -23.72
N ASP A 46 7.57 -27.82 -23.17
CA ASP A 46 7.39 -28.93 -22.23
C ASP A 46 7.43 -28.40 -20.79
N LEU A 47 6.26 -28.27 -20.17
CA LEU A 47 6.10 -27.73 -18.83
C LEU A 47 5.94 -28.81 -17.76
N THR A 48 6.24 -30.06 -18.08
CA THR A 48 6.08 -31.20 -17.17
C THR A 48 6.82 -30.98 -15.84
N GLN A 49 8.07 -30.50 -15.91
CA GLN A 49 8.87 -30.21 -14.71
C GLN A 49 8.48 -28.90 -14.02
N TYR A 50 7.83 -27.98 -14.74
CA TYR A 50 7.42 -26.68 -14.20
C TYR A 50 6.03 -26.70 -13.55
N LEU A 51 5.29 -27.79 -13.68
CA LEU A 51 3.90 -27.91 -13.22
C LEU A 51 3.71 -27.50 -11.75
N GLN A 52 4.62 -27.93 -10.86
CA GLN A 52 4.54 -27.62 -9.43
C GLN A 52 5.08 -26.23 -9.09
N ASP A 53 5.98 -25.71 -9.93
CA ASP A 53 6.62 -24.41 -9.76
C ASP A 53 5.76 -23.27 -10.33
N HIS A 54 4.68 -23.57 -11.06
CA HIS A 54 3.78 -22.59 -11.64
C HIS A 54 3.00 -21.79 -10.56
N PRO A 55 3.15 -20.45 -10.49
CA PRO A 55 2.52 -19.63 -9.44
C PRO A 55 0.99 -19.66 -9.43
N GLY A 56 0.37 -19.93 -10.58
CA GLY A 56 -1.10 -20.09 -10.70
C GLY A 56 -1.61 -21.45 -10.21
N GLY A 57 -0.71 -22.33 -9.76
CA GLY A 57 -1.00 -23.72 -9.41
C GLY A 57 -0.99 -24.65 -10.62
N ALA A 58 -0.90 -25.96 -10.34
CA ALA A 58 -0.85 -27.00 -11.35
C ALA A 58 -2.15 -27.09 -12.16
N ASP A 59 -3.30 -26.89 -11.52
CA ASP A 59 -4.61 -27.04 -12.15
C ASP A 59 -4.80 -26.06 -13.32
N ALA A 60 -4.23 -24.86 -13.24
CA ALA A 60 -4.29 -23.86 -14.30
C ALA A 60 -3.54 -24.30 -15.58
N LEU A 61 -2.45 -25.06 -15.44
CA LEU A 61 -1.71 -25.60 -16.59
C LEU A 61 -2.39 -26.85 -17.14
N VAL A 62 -2.96 -27.69 -16.28
CA VAL A 62 -3.67 -28.92 -16.68
C VAL A 62 -4.92 -28.59 -17.50
N GLU A 63 -5.61 -27.48 -17.22
CA GLU A 63 -6.80 -27.07 -17.95
C GLU A 63 -6.54 -26.79 -19.44
N VAL A 64 -5.33 -26.32 -19.78
CA VAL A 64 -4.92 -25.94 -21.14
C VAL A 64 -3.87 -26.88 -21.74
N ALA A 65 -3.57 -27.99 -21.06
CA ALA A 65 -2.58 -28.96 -21.50
C ALA A 65 -2.96 -29.59 -22.85
N GLY A 66 -1.98 -29.73 -23.73
CA GLY A 66 -2.17 -30.28 -25.08
C GLY A 66 -2.85 -29.34 -26.07
N THR A 67 -2.98 -28.05 -25.76
CA THR A 67 -3.69 -27.07 -26.62
C THR A 67 -2.85 -25.83 -26.94
N ASP A 68 -3.37 -24.96 -27.81
CA ASP A 68 -2.87 -23.60 -27.97
C ASP A 68 -3.36 -22.70 -26.83
N ALA A 69 -2.49 -22.55 -25.83
CA ALA A 69 -2.72 -21.79 -24.63
C ALA A 69 -2.40 -20.30 -24.79
N THR A 70 -2.11 -19.80 -25.99
CA THR A 70 -1.71 -18.39 -26.21
C THR A 70 -2.73 -17.41 -25.66
N ALA A 71 -4.02 -17.65 -25.91
CA ALA A 71 -5.10 -16.79 -25.41
C ALA A 71 -5.17 -16.82 -23.88
N ALA A 72 -5.13 -18.01 -23.27
CA ALA A 72 -5.14 -18.17 -21.82
C ALA A 72 -3.92 -17.51 -21.17
N TYR A 73 -2.74 -17.66 -21.77
CA TYR A 73 -1.51 -17.02 -21.32
C TYR A 73 -1.62 -15.49 -21.31
N GLU A 74 -2.19 -14.92 -22.37
CA GLU A 74 -2.31 -13.46 -22.52
C GLU A 74 -3.44 -12.88 -21.68
N ASP A 75 -4.57 -13.57 -21.55
CA ASP A 75 -5.74 -13.17 -20.73
C ASP A 75 -5.41 -13.14 -19.23
N VAL A 76 -4.60 -14.10 -18.79
CA VAL A 76 -4.08 -14.17 -17.42
C VAL A 76 -3.09 -13.02 -17.16
N GLY A 77 -2.48 -12.47 -18.22
CA GLY A 77 -1.63 -11.28 -18.12
C GLY A 77 -0.23 -11.59 -17.61
N HIS A 78 0.37 -12.69 -18.08
CA HIS A 78 1.72 -13.09 -17.69
C HIS A 78 2.76 -11.99 -17.97
N SER A 79 3.66 -11.79 -16.99
CA SER A 79 4.72 -10.78 -17.04
C SER A 79 5.85 -11.18 -18.00
N GLU A 80 6.74 -10.25 -18.33
CA GLU A 80 7.93 -10.54 -19.16
C GLU A 80 8.82 -11.61 -18.52
N ASP A 81 8.92 -11.63 -17.19
CA ASP A 81 9.70 -12.61 -16.44
C ASP A 81 9.13 -14.02 -16.62
N ALA A 82 7.81 -14.15 -16.77
CA ALA A 82 7.20 -15.44 -17.09
C ALA A 82 7.68 -15.93 -18.46
N ARG A 83 7.92 -15.03 -19.43
CA ARG A 83 8.48 -15.39 -20.73
C ARG A 83 9.92 -15.92 -20.59
N GLU A 84 10.75 -15.27 -19.78
CA GLU A 84 12.12 -15.75 -19.52
C GLU A 84 12.15 -17.11 -18.82
N ILE A 85 11.24 -17.34 -17.86
CA ILE A 85 11.13 -18.64 -17.17
C ILE A 85 10.73 -19.74 -18.16
N MET A 86 9.97 -19.44 -19.21
CA MET A 86 9.61 -20.42 -20.24
C MET A 86 10.76 -20.79 -21.19
N GLN A 87 11.80 -19.94 -21.30
CA GLN A 87 12.89 -20.14 -22.25
C GLN A 87 13.59 -21.50 -22.14
N PRO A 88 13.90 -22.05 -20.94
CA PRO A 88 14.53 -23.36 -20.81
C PRO A 88 13.61 -24.54 -21.17
N PHE A 89 12.29 -24.31 -21.22
CA PHE A 89 11.29 -25.34 -21.52
C PHE A 89 10.89 -25.39 -23.00
N LEU A 90 11.50 -24.55 -23.83
CA LEU A 90 11.24 -24.49 -25.26
C LEU A 90 11.75 -25.77 -25.94
N VAL A 91 10.83 -26.54 -26.53
CA VAL A 91 11.16 -27.79 -27.22
C VAL A 91 11.01 -27.70 -28.73
N GLY A 92 10.22 -26.76 -29.25
CA GLY A 92 9.97 -26.67 -30.69
C GLY A 92 9.17 -25.46 -31.16
N THR A 93 8.92 -25.41 -32.47
CA THR A 93 8.03 -24.44 -33.11
C THR A 93 6.74 -25.09 -33.58
N PHE A 94 5.64 -24.34 -33.59
CA PHE A 94 4.35 -24.82 -34.04
C PHE A 94 4.11 -24.49 -35.52
N LYS A 95 3.80 -25.50 -36.33
CA LYS A 95 3.70 -25.39 -37.80
C LYS A 95 2.65 -24.39 -38.29
N ASP A 96 1.53 -24.28 -37.59
CA ASP A 96 0.38 -23.45 -37.99
C ASP A 96 0.27 -22.18 -37.12
N ALA A 97 1.41 -21.61 -36.71
CA ALA A 97 1.46 -20.45 -35.82
C ALA A 97 0.67 -19.26 -36.38
N GLN A 98 -0.44 -18.92 -35.72
CA GLN A 98 -1.20 -17.70 -36.02
C GLN A 98 -0.74 -16.54 -35.15
N GLN A 99 -0.72 -15.34 -35.74
CA GLN A 99 -0.35 -14.13 -35.03
C GLN A 99 -1.49 -13.71 -34.08
N TYR A 100 -1.25 -13.80 -32.78
CA TYR A 100 -2.23 -13.42 -31.76
C TYR A 100 -2.45 -11.90 -31.72
N VAL A 101 -3.72 -11.47 -31.86
CA VAL A 101 -4.13 -10.07 -31.77
C VAL A 101 -4.94 -9.88 -30.49
N ARG A 102 -4.36 -9.15 -29.52
CA ARG A 102 -5.05 -8.81 -28.26
C ARG A 102 -6.36 -8.05 -28.55
N PRO A 103 -7.51 -8.47 -27.99
CA PRO A 103 -8.75 -7.69 -28.06
C PRO A 103 -8.56 -6.33 -27.38
N LYS A 104 -9.07 -5.24 -27.98
CA LYS A 104 -9.02 -3.91 -27.36
C LYS A 104 -9.80 -3.93 -26.04
N ALA A 105 -9.12 -3.58 -24.94
CA ALA A 105 -9.76 -3.41 -23.64
C ALA A 105 -10.87 -2.35 -23.73
N VAL A 106 -12.13 -2.78 -23.58
CA VAL A 106 -13.29 -1.89 -23.46
C VAL A 106 -13.22 -1.28 -22.06
N ARG A 107 -12.75 -0.04 -21.96
CA ARG A 107 -12.85 0.73 -20.71
C ARG A 107 -14.32 0.94 -20.40
N VAL A 108 -14.84 0.22 -19.41
CA VAL A 108 -16.10 0.59 -18.76
C VAL A 108 -15.83 1.90 -18.02
N ILE A 109 -16.22 3.01 -18.63
CA ILE A 109 -16.18 4.32 -17.99
C ILE A 109 -17.24 4.26 -16.89
N SER A 110 -16.80 4.04 -15.65
CA SER A 110 -17.64 4.28 -14.48
C SER A 110 -18.02 5.76 -14.51
N GLN A 111 -19.31 6.04 -14.68
CA GLN A 111 -19.83 7.40 -14.60
C GLN A 111 -19.53 7.93 -13.20
N LYS A 112 -18.68 8.96 -13.14
CA LYS A 112 -18.35 9.68 -11.91
C LYS A 112 -19.67 10.21 -11.33
N ALA A 113 -20.03 9.76 -10.13
CA ALA A 113 -21.17 10.31 -9.40
C ALA A 113 -20.96 11.82 -9.20
N PRO A 114 -22.00 12.67 -9.32
CA PRO A 114 -21.85 14.11 -9.17
C PRO A 114 -21.36 14.46 -7.76
N GLU A 115 -20.31 15.29 -7.68
CA GLU A 115 -19.86 15.91 -6.44
C GLU A 115 -20.91 16.92 -5.97
N GLU A 116 -21.63 16.60 -4.88
CA GLU A 116 -22.45 17.59 -4.18
C GLU A 116 -21.55 18.63 -3.51
N ALA A 117 -21.58 19.85 -4.05
CA ALA A 117 -20.95 21.02 -3.46
C ALA A 117 -21.63 21.38 -2.13
N ARG A 118 -20.99 21.07 -1.00
CA ARG A 118 -21.38 21.60 0.31
C ARG A 118 -21.06 23.09 0.37
N SER A 119 -22.07 23.92 0.11
CA SER A 119 -22.08 25.35 0.42
C SER A 119 -22.02 25.53 1.94
N ALA A 120 -20.87 26.00 2.45
CA ALA A 120 -20.78 26.51 3.81
C ALA A 120 -21.63 27.79 3.94
N SER A 121 -22.82 27.65 4.52
CA SER A 121 -23.70 28.78 4.79
C SER A 121 -23.05 29.72 5.83
N GLY A 122 -23.11 31.02 5.54
CA GLY A 122 -22.43 32.11 6.26
C GLY A 122 -22.89 32.40 7.69
N ALA A 123 -23.44 31.41 8.42
CA ALA A 123 -23.98 31.59 9.77
C ALA A 123 -22.90 31.68 10.87
N ILE A 124 -21.64 31.30 10.58
CA ILE A 124 -20.57 31.30 11.61
C ILE A 124 -19.96 32.71 11.80
N LYS A 125 -20.09 33.63 10.83
CA LYS A 125 -19.46 34.96 10.91
C LYS A 125 -20.21 35.98 11.77
N THR A 126 -21.50 35.77 12.04
CA THR A 126 -22.31 36.68 12.86
C THR A 126 -22.24 36.38 14.36
N ILE A 127 -21.94 35.14 14.75
CA ILE A 127 -21.88 34.74 16.17
C ILE A 127 -20.62 35.30 16.87
N ALA A 128 -19.51 35.49 16.13
CA ALA A 128 -18.27 36.01 16.69
C ALA A 128 -18.36 37.48 17.16
N TYR A 129 -19.23 38.29 16.57
CA TYR A 129 -19.39 39.70 16.95
C TYR A 129 -20.31 39.92 18.16
N ALA A 130 -21.21 38.98 18.46
CA ALA A 130 -22.14 39.10 19.58
C ALA A 130 -21.51 38.69 20.94
N LEU A 131 -20.53 37.77 20.93
CA LEU A 131 -19.93 37.23 22.16
C LEU A 131 -18.79 38.09 22.73
N GLY A 132 -18.11 38.90 21.91
CA GLY A 132 -17.01 39.75 22.36
C GLY A 132 -17.43 40.93 23.24
N GLY A 133 -18.69 41.39 23.14
CA GLY A 133 -19.21 42.54 23.90
C GLY A 133 -19.74 42.20 25.30
N LEU A 134 -20.02 40.92 25.59
CA LEU A 134 -20.65 40.51 26.85
C LEU A 134 -19.65 40.27 27.99
N ILE A 135 -18.39 39.96 27.66
CA ILE A 135 -17.35 39.64 28.65
C ILE A 135 -16.98 40.85 29.54
N PRO A 136 -16.81 42.08 29.02
CA PRO A 136 -16.50 43.24 29.88
C PRO A 136 -17.67 43.64 30.77
N VAL A 137 -18.90 43.51 30.25
CA VAL A 137 -20.13 43.85 30.99
C VAL A 137 -20.35 42.85 32.12
N PHE A 138 -20.17 41.55 31.87
CA PHE A 138 -20.26 40.51 32.91
C PHE A 138 -19.14 40.63 33.95
N TYR A 139 -17.92 41.03 33.55
CA TYR A 139 -16.82 41.27 34.48
C TYR A 139 -17.07 42.48 35.40
N ILE A 140 -17.66 43.56 34.89
CA ILE A 140 -18.07 44.71 35.69
C ILE A 140 -19.25 44.35 36.61
N PHE A 141 -20.20 43.55 36.10
CA PHE A 141 -21.38 43.09 36.85
C PHE A 141 -21.00 42.11 37.99
N SER A 142 -20.01 41.25 37.75
CA SER A 142 -19.50 40.28 38.72
C SER A 142 -18.74 40.90 39.90
N ARG A 143 -18.30 42.16 39.80
CA ARG A 143 -17.39 42.75 40.79
C ARG A 143 -18.02 43.87 41.64
N ASN A 144 -19.22 44.34 41.35
CA ASN A 144 -19.80 45.49 42.03
C ASN A 144 -21.25 45.29 42.47
N ASN A 145 -21.49 45.25 43.78
CA ASN A 145 -22.78 44.88 44.39
C ASN A 145 -23.78 46.04 44.51
N ASN A 146 -23.61 47.14 43.77
CA ASN A 146 -24.44 48.34 43.86
C ASN A 146 -24.93 48.81 42.48
N LEU A 147 -26.06 48.24 42.05
CA LEU A 147 -26.71 48.45 40.74
C LEU A 147 -27.16 49.91 40.51
N THR A 148 -27.40 50.67 41.57
CA THR A 148 -27.99 52.02 41.50
C THR A 148 -27.00 53.13 41.11
N ASN A 149 -25.71 52.97 41.41
CA ASN A 149 -24.69 53.99 41.07
C ASN A 149 -24.21 53.88 39.61
N SER A 150 -24.18 52.67 39.04
CA SER A 150 -23.73 52.45 37.66
C SER A 150 -24.68 53.07 36.62
N LEU A 151 -25.99 53.08 36.89
CA LEU A 151 -27.00 53.68 36.01
C LEU A 151 -26.95 55.22 36.01
N ARG A 152 -26.52 55.85 37.11
CA ARG A 152 -26.35 57.32 37.17
C ARG A 152 -25.20 57.82 36.29
N ILE A 153 -24.10 57.08 36.22
CA ILE A 153 -22.94 57.43 35.39
C ILE A 153 -23.29 57.35 33.89
N ILE A 154 -24.09 56.35 33.50
CA ILE A 154 -24.56 56.19 32.11
C ILE A 154 -25.50 57.35 31.73
N SER A 155 -26.35 57.83 32.65
CA SER A 155 -27.26 58.95 32.39
C SER A 155 -26.56 60.31 32.18
N GLN A 156 -25.31 60.46 32.63
CA GLN A 156 -24.51 61.69 32.48
C GLN A 156 -23.64 61.71 31.21
N LEU A 157 -23.49 60.57 30.53
CA LEU A 157 -22.70 60.41 29.31
C LEU A 157 -23.53 60.54 28.01
N ILE A 158 -24.84 60.78 28.13
CA ILE A 158 -25.71 61.00 26.97
C ILE A 158 -25.55 62.47 26.54
N PRO A 159 -24.96 62.76 25.36
CA PRO A 159 -24.85 64.13 24.89
C PRO A 159 -26.23 64.75 24.67
N HIS A 160 -26.35 66.05 24.95
CA HIS A 160 -27.62 66.78 24.98
C HIS A 160 -28.36 67.04 23.63
N PRO A 161 -27.89 66.74 22.39
CA PRO A 161 -28.63 67.19 21.21
C PRO A 161 -29.77 66.24 20.77
N LEU A 162 -30.05 65.13 21.46
CA LEU A 162 -31.01 64.11 20.98
C LEU A 162 -32.43 64.19 21.57
N LYS A 163 -32.85 65.33 22.14
CA LYS A 163 -34.23 65.47 22.66
C LYS A 163 -35.31 65.62 21.58
N ASN A 164 -34.96 65.84 20.31
CA ASN A 164 -35.94 66.20 19.26
C ASN A 164 -36.01 65.28 18.04
N LEU A 165 -35.50 64.05 18.09
CA LEU A 165 -35.71 63.09 16.99
C LEU A 165 -37.04 62.35 17.18
N ARG A 166 -38.15 62.92 16.69
CA ARG A 166 -39.45 62.23 16.58
C ARG A 166 -39.60 61.63 15.19
N LEU A 167 -39.44 60.32 15.08
CA LEU A 167 -39.85 59.53 13.91
C LEU A 167 -41.16 58.78 14.22
N PRO A 168 -42.04 58.54 13.23
CA PRO A 168 -43.39 58.05 13.49
C PRO A 168 -43.41 56.52 13.68
N HIS A 169 -44.04 56.09 14.78
CA HIS A 169 -44.50 54.73 15.14
C HIS A 169 -43.47 53.73 15.73
N GLY A 170 -43.72 53.33 17.00
CA GLY A 170 -43.13 52.16 17.67
C GLY A 170 -42.11 52.44 18.78
N GLY A 171 -42.56 52.54 20.04
CA GLY A 171 -41.70 52.89 21.19
C GLY A 171 -40.52 51.92 21.43
N PHE A 172 -40.72 50.62 21.21
CA PHE A 172 -39.67 49.61 21.39
C PHE A 172 -38.58 49.69 20.30
N VAL A 173 -38.98 49.81 19.02
CA VAL A 173 -38.04 49.88 17.89
C VAL A 173 -37.17 51.14 17.99
N ASN A 174 -37.76 52.26 18.39
CA ASN A 174 -37.04 53.50 18.61
C ASN A 174 -36.04 53.40 19.77
N GLY A 175 -36.44 52.78 20.89
CA GLY A 175 -35.55 52.50 22.00
C GLY A 175 -34.39 51.58 21.62
N PHE A 176 -34.67 50.54 20.83
CA PHE A 176 -33.68 49.59 20.35
C PHE A 176 -32.67 50.24 19.38
N LEU A 177 -33.14 51.06 18.45
CA LEU A 177 -32.27 51.80 17.52
C LEU A 177 -31.40 52.82 18.27
N ALA A 178 -31.96 53.55 19.23
CA ALA A 178 -31.20 54.49 20.05
C ALA A 178 -30.15 53.77 20.91
N ALA A 179 -30.53 52.67 21.58
CA ALA A 179 -29.60 51.87 22.38
C ALA A 179 -28.49 51.25 21.50
N SER A 180 -28.82 50.81 20.29
CA SER A 180 -27.84 50.28 19.33
C SER A 180 -26.88 51.36 18.85
N ALA A 181 -27.37 52.56 18.55
CA ALA A 181 -26.54 53.70 18.15
C ALA A 181 -25.58 54.11 19.29
N ILE A 182 -26.08 54.19 20.53
CA ILE A 182 -25.27 54.51 21.71
C ILE A 182 -24.22 53.42 21.96
N SER A 183 -24.62 52.14 21.92
CA SER A 183 -23.70 51.02 22.12
C SER A 183 -22.61 50.98 21.05
N THR A 184 -22.97 51.31 19.80
CA THR A 184 -22.01 51.42 18.70
C THR A 184 -21.03 52.58 18.94
N ALA A 185 -21.52 53.75 19.34
CA ALA A 185 -20.68 54.91 19.62
C ALA A 185 -19.70 54.66 20.77
N VAL A 186 -20.18 54.06 21.87
CA VAL A 186 -19.34 53.67 23.02
C VAL A 186 -18.33 52.60 22.61
N GLY A 187 -18.76 51.57 21.87
CA GLY A 187 -17.87 50.53 21.37
C GLY A 187 -16.75 51.08 20.48
N VAL A 188 -17.05 52.03 19.60
CA VAL A 188 -16.05 52.71 18.76
C VAL A 188 -15.07 53.53 19.60
N MET A 189 -15.54 54.23 20.63
CA MET A 189 -14.68 54.99 21.54
C MET A 189 -13.73 54.08 22.33
N VAL A 190 -14.25 53.00 22.90
CA VAL A 190 -13.45 52.01 23.66
C VAL A 190 -12.43 51.33 22.74
N ALA A 191 -12.82 50.95 21.52
CA ALA A 191 -11.89 50.36 20.54
C ALA A 191 -10.76 51.33 20.16
N ARG A 192 -11.07 52.63 19.97
CA ARG A 192 -10.06 53.67 19.72
C ARG A 192 -9.10 53.85 20.89
N GLN A 193 -9.61 53.84 22.12
CA GLN A 193 -8.79 53.96 23.33
C GLN A 193 -7.88 52.73 23.51
N ALA A 194 -8.43 51.53 23.30
CA ALA A 194 -7.70 50.27 23.40
C ALA A 194 -6.60 50.16 22.33
N SER A 195 -6.85 50.60 21.09
CA SER A 195 -5.86 50.65 20.01
C SER A 195 -4.65 51.53 20.38
N ARG A 196 -4.87 52.68 21.04
CA ARG A 196 -3.79 53.54 21.54
C ARG A 196 -2.97 52.88 22.64
N PHE A 197 -3.62 52.16 23.56
CA PHE A 197 -2.92 51.48 24.66
C PHE A 197 -2.10 50.26 24.19
N THR A 198 -2.57 49.59 23.14
CA THR A 198 -1.94 48.36 22.60
C THR A 198 -0.89 48.63 21.53
N LYS A 199 -0.59 49.90 21.18
CA LYS A 199 0.29 50.29 20.06
C LYS A 199 -0.05 49.58 18.74
N ILE A 200 -1.33 49.32 18.50
CA ILE A 200 -1.81 48.77 17.22
C ILE A 200 -2.08 49.95 16.30
N ASP A 201 -1.01 50.56 15.76
CA ASP A 201 -1.09 51.74 14.89
C ASP A 201 -1.71 51.42 13.51
N SER A 202 -1.77 50.13 13.13
CA SER A 202 -2.31 49.68 11.84
C SER A 202 -3.83 49.44 11.83
N GLY A 203 -4.52 49.55 12.97
CA GLY A 203 -5.94 49.24 13.11
C GLY A 203 -6.24 47.74 13.11
N PHE A 204 -7.32 47.32 13.78
CA PHE A 204 -7.66 45.91 14.02
C PHE A 204 -7.96 45.07 12.77
N MET A 205 -8.02 45.69 11.58
CA MET A 205 -8.31 45.04 10.30
C MET A 205 -7.07 44.90 9.39
N ARG A 206 -5.89 45.41 9.80
CA ARG A 206 -4.65 45.24 9.06
C ARG A 206 -3.68 44.38 9.87
N PHE A 207 -3.69 43.09 9.55
CA PHE A 207 -2.69 42.15 10.01
C PHE A 207 -1.40 42.34 9.20
N PRO A 208 -0.20 42.23 9.81
CA PRO A 208 1.04 42.21 9.06
C PRO A 208 0.99 41.10 8.00
N PRO A 209 1.57 41.31 6.81
CA PRO A 209 1.55 40.32 5.75
C PRO A 209 2.15 39.01 6.27
N HIS A 210 1.30 38.00 6.51
CA HIS A 210 1.79 36.69 6.88
C HIS A 210 2.47 36.08 5.64
N MET A 211 3.71 35.64 5.75
CA MET A 211 4.24 34.71 4.75
C MET A 211 3.59 33.37 5.03
N LYS A 212 2.71 32.89 4.14
CA LYS A 212 2.25 31.50 4.21
C LYS A 212 3.50 30.63 4.15
N SER A 213 3.76 29.80 5.16
CA SER A 213 4.91 28.90 5.09
C SER A 213 4.78 28.08 3.81
N LYS A 214 5.81 28.06 2.96
CA LYS A 214 5.80 27.19 1.79
C LYS A 214 5.55 25.77 2.29
N LYS A 215 4.49 25.14 1.81
CA LYS A 215 4.18 23.74 2.14
C LYS A 215 5.33 22.92 1.55
N ILE A 216 6.25 22.45 2.38
CA ILE A 216 7.33 21.57 1.94
C ILE A 216 6.63 20.28 1.49
N ILE A 217 6.67 20.00 0.19
CA ILE A 217 6.19 18.73 -0.34
C ILE A 217 7.23 17.69 0.09
N ARG A 218 6.91 16.91 1.14
CA ARG A 218 7.71 15.73 1.48
C ARG A 218 7.52 14.72 0.35
N VAL A 219 8.58 14.44 -0.39
CA VAL A 219 8.59 13.39 -1.40
C VAL A 219 8.54 12.05 -0.67
N ASP A 220 7.67 11.14 -1.11
CA ASP A 220 7.58 9.80 -0.54
C ASP A 220 8.91 9.07 -0.78
N PRO A 221 9.65 8.69 0.28
CA PRO A 221 10.95 8.05 0.14
C PRO A 221 10.86 6.72 -0.64
N HIS A 222 9.71 6.06 -0.62
CA HIS A 222 9.50 4.78 -1.30
C HIS A 222 9.25 4.90 -2.81
N LEU A 223 9.02 6.12 -3.32
CA LEU A 223 8.88 6.39 -4.76
C LEU A 223 10.17 6.90 -5.40
N THR A 224 11.25 6.98 -4.63
CA THR A 224 12.57 7.42 -5.11
C THR A 224 13.17 6.38 -6.05
N ARG A 225 13.69 6.82 -7.21
CA ARG A 225 14.49 5.96 -8.08
C ARG A 225 15.81 5.61 -7.38
N GLY A 226 16.21 4.35 -7.45
CA GLY A 226 17.41 3.85 -6.77
C GLY A 226 18.26 2.96 -7.67
N PHE A 227 19.00 2.07 -7.03
CA PHE A 227 19.91 1.11 -7.65
C PHE A 227 19.21 0.15 -8.64
N LEU A 228 18.01 -0.32 -8.31
CA LEU A 228 17.35 -1.40 -9.08
C LEU A 228 16.93 -0.93 -10.48
N GLU A 229 17.26 -1.76 -11.48
CA GLU A 229 16.82 -1.59 -12.88
C GLU A 229 15.91 -2.76 -13.30
N PRO A 230 14.70 -2.52 -13.87
CA PRO A 230 13.72 -3.59 -14.06
C PRO A 230 14.12 -4.62 -15.13
N GLN A 231 14.86 -4.20 -16.15
CA GLN A 231 15.25 -5.04 -17.29
C GLN A 231 16.68 -5.60 -17.15
N GLN A 232 17.55 -4.89 -16.43
CA GLN A 232 18.97 -5.23 -16.37
C GLN A 232 19.35 -5.80 -15.02
N TYR A 233 20.06 -6.94 -15.05
CA TYR A 233 20.70 -7.49 -13.86
C TYR A 233 21.95 -6.70 -13.50
N GLN A 234 22.09 -6.41 -12.21
CA GLN A 234 23.23 -5.73 -11.62
C GLN A 234 23.75 -6.53 -10.44
N ARG A 235 25.05 -6.49 -10.22
CA ARG A 235 25.72 -7.29 -9.18
C ARG A 235 25.86 -6.52 -7.89
N LEU A 236 25.63 -7.19 -6.77
CA LEU A 236 25.92 -6.68 -5.44
C LEU A 236 26.74 -7.70 -4.65
N PRO A 237 27.78 -7.26 -3.92
CA PRO A 237 28.56 -8.14 -3.07
C PRO A 237 27.81 -8.44 -1.77
N LEU A 238 27.85 -9.71 -1.36
CA LEU A 238 27.39 -10.16 -0.05
C LEU A 238 28.38 -9.67 1.01
N VAL A 239 27.91 -8.86 1.96
CA VAL A 239 28.74 -8.30 3.04
C VAL A 239 28.47 -8.96 4.40
N GLU A 240 27.29 -9.54 4.58
CA GLU A 240 26.94 -10.25 5.82
C GLU A 240 26.01 -11.43 5.52
N LYS A 241 26.25 -12.56 6.19
CA LYS A 241 25.37 -13.72 6.16
C LYS A 241 25.25 -14.28 7.58
N THR A 242 24.02 -14.34 8.08
CA THR A 242 23.72 -14.78 9.45
C THR A 242 22.60 -15.81 9.42
N GLU A 243 22.78 -16.95 10.08
CA GLU A 243 21.72 -17.94 10.25
C GLU A 243 20.75 -17.48 11.35
N LEU A 244 19.46 -17.40 11.04
CA LEU A 244 18.41 -16.94 11.96
C LEU A 244 17.63 -18.10 12.57
N ALA A 245 17.39 -19.15 11.79
CA ALA A 245 16.69 -20.37 12.16
C ALA A 245 17.14 -21.51 11.23
N THR A 246 16.68 -22.73 11.48
CA THR A 246 17.05 -23.90 10.66
C THR A 246 16.81 -23.65 9.17
N ASN A 247 17.90 -23.56 8.42
CA ASN A 247 17.91 -23.24 6.99
C ASN A 247 17.31 -21.88 6.61
N VAL A 248 17.28 -20.91 7.53
CA VAL A 248 16.85 -19.53 7.23
C VAL A 248 18.00 -18.59 7.51
N TYR A 249 18.38 -17.81 6.50
CA TYR A 249 19.52 -16.91 6.56
C TYR A 249 19.10 -15.48 6.27
N ARG A 250 19.70 -14.55 7.01
CA ARG A 250 19.77 -13.12 6.69
C ARG A 250 20.98 -12.88 5.80
N PHE A 251 20.75 -12.35 4.62
CA PHE A 251 21.79 -11.89 3.70
C PHE A 251 21.74 -10.37 3.61
N VAL A 252 22.89 -9.71 3.79
CA VAL A 252 23.04 -8.27 3.59
C VAL A 252 24.00 -8.05 2.42
N PHE A 253 23.55 -7.35 1.39
CA PHE A 253 24.39 -6.95 0.27
C PHE A 253 24.59 -5.44 0.27
N ALA A 254 25.80 -4.99 -0.04
CA ALA A 254 26.13 -3.57 -0.09
C ALA A 254 25.77 -2.97 -1.44
N LEU A 255 25.05 -1.85 -1.44
CA LEU A 255 24.84 -1.04 -2.64
C LEU A 255 26.15 -0.34 -3.05
N PRO A 256 26.26 0.14 -4.31
CA PRO A 256 27.49 0.77 -4.80
C PRO A 256 27.96 1.99 -4.00
N THR A 257 27.07 2.63 -3.24
CA THR A 257 27.37 3.76 -2.37
C THR A 257 26.69 3.58 -1.02
N ALA A 258 27.35 4.01 0.06
CA ALA A 258 26.82 3.90 1.43
C ALA A 258 25.53 4.72 1.65
N THR A 259 25.29 5.73 0.83
CA THR A 259 24.06 6.56 0.83
C THR A 259 23.08 6.16 -0.27
N GLY A 260 23.35 5.07 -0.99
CA GLY A 260 22.54 4.60 -2.09
C GLY A 260 21.14 4.18 -1.63
N VAL A 261 20.13 4.45 -2.44
CA VAL A 261 18.76 4.01 -2.20
C VAL A 261 18.49 2.77 -3.06
N LEU A 262 17.83 1.77 -2.52
CA LEU A 262 17.49 0.55 -3.25
C LEU A 262 16.59 0.84 -4.47
N GLY A 263 15.57 1.68 -4.27
CA GLY A 263 14.63 2.06 -5.32
C GLY A 263 13.52 1.05 -5.54
N LEU A 264 13.06 0.42 -4.45
CA LEU A 264 12.01 -0.58 -4.48
C LEU A 264 10.67 -0.01 -3.94
N PRO A 265 9.66 0.18 -4.79
CA PRO A 265 8.32 0.56 -4.34
C PRO A 265 7.71 -0.49 -3.42
N ILE A 266 6.90 -0.05 -2.46
CA ILE A 266 6.28 -0.94 -1.47
C ILE A 266 5.26 -1.87 -2.15
N GLY A 267 5.35 -3.16 -1.85
CA GLY A 267 4.60 -4.24 -2.49
C GLY A 267 5.35 -4.92 -3.64
N GLN A 268 6.51 -4.40 -4.04
CA GLN A 268 7.33 -4.99 -5.08
C GLN A 268 8.52 -5.76 -4.49
N HIS A 269 9.10 -6.63 -5.30
CA HIS A 269 10.22 -7.51 -4.93
C HIS A 269 11.38 -7.41 -5.93
N VAL A 270 12.52 -8.01 -5.59
CA VAL A 270 13.66 -8.17 -6.50
C VAL A 270 13.66 -9.58 -7.08
N ALA A 271 14.24 -9.74 -8.26
CA ALA A 271 14.53 -11.05 -8.83
C ALA A 271 16.04 -11.32 -8.78
N ILE A 272 16.41 -12.49 -8.25
CA ILE A 272 17.77 -12.99 -8.22
C ILE A 272 17.92 -14.06 -9.28
N ARG A 273 19.01 -14.01 -10.04
CA ARG A 273 19.36 -15.01 -11.05
C ARG A 273 20.71 -15.64 -10.75
N ALA A 274 20.79 -16.94 -10.95
CA ALA A 274 22.06 -17.67 -10.97
C ALA A 274 22.01 -18.82 -11.98
N THR A 275 23.18 -19.27 -12.41
CA THR A 275 23.33 -20.50 -13.19
C THR A 275 23.76 -21.62 -12.25
N VAL A 276 22.94 -22.66 -12.11
CA VAL A 276 23.16 -23.82 -11.24
C VAL A 276 23.08 -25.07 -12.11
N ASP A 277 24.12 -25.90 -12.07
CA ASP A 277 24.21 -27.14 -12.87
C ASP A 277 23.98 -26.91 -14.38
N GLY A 278 24.39 -25.75 -14.92
CA GLY A 278 24.19 -25.37 -16.32
C GLY A 278 22.82 -24.76 -16.65
N THR A 279 21.87 -24.76 -15.71
CA THR A 279 20.55 -24.16 -15.88
C THR A 279 20.48 -22.77 -15.24
N THR A 280 19.97 -21.78 -15.98
CA THR A 280 19.74 -20.44 -15.44
C THR A 280 18.41 -20.40 -14.71
N VAL A 281 18.45 -20.12 -13.40
CA VAL A 281 17.29 -20.08 -12.51
C VAL A 281 17.11 -18.68 -11.98
N THR A 282 15.87 -18.18 -12.03
CA THR A 282 15.49 -16.89 -11.46
C THR A 282 14.40 -17.09 -10.41
N ARG A 283 14.50 -16.41 -9.25
CA ARG A 283 13.46 -16.39 -8.21
C ARG A 283 13.27 -15.00 -7.63
N SER A 284 12.05 -14.75 -7.15
CA SER A 284 11.65 -13.49 -6.52
C SER A 284 11.88 -13.52 -5.01
N TYR A 285 12.39 -12.41 -4.46
CA TYR A 285 12.55 -12.22 -3.02
C TYR A 285 12.17 -10.80 -2.62
N THR A 286 11.44 -10.65 -1.53
CA THR A 286 11.08 -9.34 -0.99
C THR A 286 12.08 -8.94 0.09
N PRO A 287 12.82 -7.82 -0.09
CA PRO A 287 13.71 -7.30 0.92
C PRO A 287 13.00 -6.93 2.23
N THR A 288 13.66 -7.22 3.35
CA THR A 288 13.26 -6.74 4.68
C THR A 288 13.75 -5.31 4.92
N SER A 289 14.82 -4.89 4.23
CA SER A 289 15.24 -3.49 4.09
C SER A 289 14.29 -2.70 3.18
N ASN A 290 14.17 -1.39 3.39
CA ASN A 290 13.41 -0.49 2.50
C ASN A 290 14.28 0.70 2.04
N ASN A 291 13.70 1.66 1.31
CA ASN A 291 14.43 2.82 0.80
C ASN A 291 15.02 3.76 1.88
N LEU A 292 14.65 3.59 3.16
CA LEU A 292 15.23 4.31 4.29
C LEU A 292 16.52 3.64 4.81
N ASP A 293 16.72 2.36 4.49
CA ASP A 293 17.95 1.62 4.80
C ASP A 293 19.01 1.89 3.72
N LEU A 294 19.70 3.01 3.87
CA LEU A 294 20.69 3.44 2.88
C LEU A 294 21.87 2.46 2.77
N GLY A 295 22.36 2.31 1.54
CA GLY A 295 23.60 1.60 1.24
C GLY A 295 23.52 0.08 1.29
N ARG A 296 22.34 -0.51 1.51
CA ARG A 296 22.19 -1.96 1.62
C ARG A 296 20.87 -2.50 1.08
N ILE A 297 20.87 -3.79 0.78
CA ILE A 297 19.67 -4.62 0.62
C ILE A 297 19.78 -5.80 1.60
N GLU A 298 18.72 -6.04 2.36
CA GLU A 298 18.63 -7.13 3.32
C GLU A 298 17.53 -8.11 2.91
N LEU A 299 17.87 -9.40 2.90
CA LEU A 299 16.98 -10.49 2.52
C LEU A 299 16.96 -11.56 3.60
N VAL A 300 15.76 -11.99 3.99
CA VAL A 300 15.56 -13.16 4.85
C VAL A 300 15.01 -14.29 4.00
N ILE A 301 15.82 -15.33 3.79
CA ILE A 301 15.54 -16.40 2.84
C ILE A 301 15.64 -17.74 3.54
N LYS A 302 14.60 -18.57 3.35
CA LYS A 302 14.65 -19.99 3.68
C LYS A 302 15.26 -20.75 2.51
N CYS A 303 16.39 -21.39 2.78
CA CYS A 303 17.12 -22.23 1.87
C CYS A 303 16.56 -23.65 1.93
N TYR A 304 15.96 -24.11 0.85
CA TYR A 304 15.48 -25.50 0.76
C TYR A 304 16.62 -26.33 0.15
N PRO A 305 17.10 -27.41 0.80
CA PRO A 305 18.26 -28.17 0.32
C PRO A 305 18.14 -28.66 -1.14
N ASP A 306 16.92 -29.00 -1.56
CA ASP A 306 16.52 -29.41 -2.90
C ASP A 306 16.26 -28.24 -3.86
N GLY A 307 16.12 -27.01 -3.33
CA GLY A 307 15.90 -25.81 -4.12
C GLY A 307 17.12 -25.41 -4.94
N LEU A 308 16.96 -25.30 -6.26
CA LEU A 308 18.05 -24.93 -7.17
C LEU A 308 18.71 -23.60 -6.80
N LEU A 309 17.92 -22.54 -6.60
CA LEU A 309 18.50 -21.23 -6.26
C LEU A 309 18.76 -21.10 -4.76
N SER A 310 17.79 -21.42 -3.91
CA SER A 310 17.90 -21.14 -2.47
C SER A 310 18.84 -22.10 -1.74
N GLY A 311 18.79 -23.40 -2.04
CA GLY A 311 19.66 -24.41 -1.45
C GLY A 311 21.02 -24.46 -2.12
N LYS A 312 21.06 -24.82 -3.41
CA LYS A 312 22.33 -25.11 -4.09
C LYS A 312 23.20 -23.87 -4.34
N TYR A 313 22.60 -22.69 -4.47
CA TYR A 313 23.34 -21.44 -4.74
C TYR A 313 23.41 -20.53 -3.52
N LEU A 314 22.27 -19.98 -3.04
CA LEU A 314 22.28 -18.97 -1.97
C LEU A 314 22.81 -19.51 -0.64
N ALA A 315 22.49 -20.75 -0.26
CA ALA A 315 23.01 -21.34 0.98
C ALA A 315 24.53 -21.55 0.94
N GLY A 316 25.13 -21.66 -0.24
CA GLY A 316 26.58 -21.82 -0.44
C GLY A 316 27.36 -20.50 -0.46
N LEU A 317 26.69 -19.35 -0.56
CA LEU A 317 27.37 -18.06 -0.67
C LEU A 317 28.21 -17.73 0.58
N THR A 318 29.37 -17.13 0.32
CA THR A 318 30.31 -16.61 1.30
C THR A 318 30.43 -15.09 1.18
N VAL A 319 30.82 -14.43 2.27
CA VAL A 319 31.02 -12.97 2.26
C VAL A 319 32.08 -12.60 1.22
N GLY A 320 31.75 -11.65 0.35
CA GLY A 320 32.54 -11.25 -0.81
C GLY A 320 31.95 -11.73 -2.15
N ASP A 321 31.12 -12.77 -2.15
CA ASP A 321 30.49 -13.26 -3.38
C ASP A 321 29.50 -12.25 -3.96
N GLU A 322 29.44 -12.16 -5.29
CA GLU A 322 28.51 -11.29 -5.99
C GLU A 322 27.25 -12.03 -6.44
N VAL A 323 26.09 -11.38 -6.26
CA VAL A 323 24.79 -11.89 -6.67
C VAL A 323 24.12 -10.93 -7.64
N GLU A 324 23.49 -11.48 -8.68
CA GLU A 324 22.78 -10.70 -9.71
C GLU A 324 21.34 -10.39 -9.29
N PHE A 325 21.03 -9.10 -9.21
CA PHE A 325 19.73 -8.55 -8.86
C PHE A 325 19.13 -7.78 -10.02
N ARG A 326 17.81 -7.90 -10.21
CA ARG A 326 17.02 -6.93 -10.99
C ARG A 326 15.74 -6.57 -10.27
N GLY A 327 15.15 -5.43 -10.61
CA GLY A 327 13.88 -4.99 -10.04
C GLY A 327 13.60 -3.52 -10.33
N PRO A 328 12.48 -2.98 -9.84
CA PRO A 328 11.44 -3.67 -9.06
C PRO A 328 10.54 -4.57 -9.92
N LYS A 329 10.05 -5.67 -9.34
CA LYS A 329 9.11 -6.64 -9.94
C LYS A 329 7.84 -6.80 -9.10
N GLY A 330 6.77 -7.34 -9.69
CA GLY A 330 5.48 -7.53 -9.03
C GLY A 330 4.46 -6.42 -9.33
N SER A 331 3.17 -6.77 -9.24
CA SER A 331 2.04 -5.90 -9.59
C SER A 331 1.55 -5.02 -8.42
N MET A 332 1.80 -5.44 -7.18
CA MET A 332 1.38 -4.71 -6.00
C MET A 332 2.20 -3.43 -5.82
N ARG A 333 1.50 -2.32 -5.62
CA ARG A 333 2.08 -1.02 -5.30
C ARG A 333 1.26 -0.36 -4.23
N TYR A 334 1.74 -0.44 -2.99
CA TYR A 334 1.12 0.26 -1.89
C TYR A 334 1.45 1.75 -1.98
N THR A 335 0.42 2.56 -1.81
CA THR A 335 0.54 4.00 -1.55
C THR A 335 -0.44 4.35 -0.46
N LYS A 336 -0.10 5.37 0.34
CA LYS A 336 -0.98 5.85 1.39
C LYS A 336 -2.38 6.14 0.84
N GLY A 337 -3.40 5.59 1.49
CA GLY A 337 -4.79 5.73 1.06
C GLY A 337 -5.27 4.68 0.05
N LEU A 338 -4.48 3.63 -0.23
CA LEU A 338 -4.93 2.48 -1.03
C LEU A 338 -6.20 1.83 -0.46
N CYS A 339 -6.25 1.69 0.87
CA CYS A 339 -7.40 1.18 1.61
C CYS A 339 -7.28 1.60 3.09
N ARG A 340 -8.39 1.47 3.84
CA ARG A 340 -8.40 1.82 5.28
C ARG A 340 -7.90 0.68 6.15
N LYS A 341 -8.17 -0.56 5.76
CA LYS A 341 -7.82 -1.76 6.53
C LYS A 341 -7.13 -2.79 5.64
N ILE A 342 -6.10 -3.44 6.19
CA ILE A 342 -5.38 -4.54 5.55
C ILE A 342 -5.39 -5.74 6.50
N GLY A 343 -6.02 -6.83 6.09
CA GLY A 343 -5.77 -8.15 6.67
C GLY A 343 -4.53 -8.77 6.01
N MET A 344 -3.65 -9.39 6.77
CA MET A 344 -2.47 -10.09 6.27
C MET A 344 -2.48 -11.51 6.81
N VAL A 345 -2.23 -12.49 5.94
CA VAL A 345 -1.98 -13.88 6.34
C VAL A 345 -0.65 -14.31 5.76
N ALA A 346 0.31 -14.56 6.64
CA ALA A 346 1.66 -14.97 6.29
C ALA A 346 1.96 -16.38 6.78
N GLY A 347 2.76 -17.13 6.01
CA GLY A 347 3.28 -18.43 6.42
C GLY A 347 4.79 -18.51 6.22
N GLY A 348 5.55 -18.79 7.29
CA GLY A 348 7.01 -18.89 7.22
C GLY A 348 7.67 -17.65 6.60
N THR A 349 8.42 -17.81 5.51
CA THR A 349 9.09 -16.69 4.79
C THR A 349 8.13 -15.76 4.05
N GLY A 350 6.85 -16.12 3.94
CA GLY A 350 5.81 -15.24 3.43
C GLY A 350 5.55 -14.00 4.29
N ILE A 351 6.25 -13.87 5.42
CA ILE A 351 6.25 -12.64 6.23
C ILE A 351 6.94 -11.47 5.51
N THR A 352 7.89 -11.71 4.62
CA THR A 352 8.74 -10.63 4.07
C THR A 352 7.97 -9.57 3.27
N PRO A 353 6.98 -9.89 2.40
CA PRO A 353 6.15 -8.86 1.78
C PRO A 353 5.26 -8.13 2.78
N MET A 354 4.75 -8.84 3.79
CA MET A 354 3.92 -8.23 4.83
C MET A 354 4.72 -7.25 5.67
N TYR A 355 5.93 -7.63 6.07
CA TYR A 355 6.86 -6.81 6.82
C TYR A 355 7.23 -5.54 6.07
N GLN A 356 7.45 -5.62 4.75
CA GLN A 356 7.71 -4.46 3.90
C GLN A 356 6.57 -3.43 3.97
N LEU A 357 5.31 -3.88 3.93
CA LEU A 357 4.14 -3.00 4.08
C LEU A 357 3.96 -2.48 5.51
N ILE A 358 4.16 -3.33 6.52
CA ILE A 358 4.07 -2.95 7.94
C ILE A 358 5.06 -1.81 8.22
N ARG A 359 6.31 -1.94 7.76
CA ARG A 359 7.31 -0.88 7.87
C ARG A 359 6.84 0.40 7.18
N ALA A 360 6.42 0.33 5.92
CA ALA A 360 5.99 1.52 5.17
C ALA A 360 4.83 2.28 5.83
N ILE A 361 3.89 1.55 6.45
CA ILE A 361 2.72 2.14 7.12
C ILE A 361 3.11 2.67 8.50
N CYS A 362 3.82 1.87 9.31
CA CYS A 362 4.15 2.24 10.69
C CYS A 362 5.25 3.30 10.78
N GLU A 363 6.21 3.32 9.84
CA GLU A 363 7.27 4.33 9.79
C GLU A 363 6.77 5.69 9.22
N ASN A 364 5.54 5.74 8.68
CA ASN A 364 4.90 6.96 8.20
C ASN A 364 3.85 7.47 9.19
N ASP A 365 4.22 8.49 9.96
CA ASP A 365 3.36 9.14 10.96
C ASP A 365 2.04 9.71 10.41
N THR A 366 1.97 9.94 9.10
CA THR A 366 0.76 10.44 8.46
C THR A 366 -0.18 9.32 7.98
N ASP A 367 0.28 8.07 7.94
CA ASP A 367 -0.50 6.94 7.48
C ASP A 367 -1.40 6.38 8.59
N THR A 368 -2.68 6.25 8.28
CA THR A 368 -3.71 5.79 9.23
C THR A 368 -4.29 4.45 8.84
N THR A 369 -3.70 3.74 7.88
CA THR A 369 -4.12 2.38 7.53
C THR A 369 -3.96 1.46 8.74
N GLU A 370 -5.00 0.66 9.03
CA GLU A 370 -4.99 -0.37 10.07
C GLU A 370 -4.61 -1.72 9.46
N ILE A 371 -3.74 -2.47 10.13
CA ILE A 371 -3.20 -3.75 9.70
C ILE A 371 -3.51 -4.80 10.77
N SER A 372 -4.08 -5.92 10.37
CA SER A 372 -4.18 -7.14 11.17
C SER A 372 -3.37 -8.24 10.52
N LEU A 373 -2.34 -8.75 11.18
CA LEU A 373 -1.52 -9.87 10.71
C LEU A 373 -1.84 -11.15 11.48
N VAL A 374 -2.22 -12.21 10.76
CA VAL A 374 -2.18 -13.60 11.21
C VAL A 374 -0.91 -14.24 10.64
N TYR A 375 0.02 -14.62 11.51
CA TYR A 375 1.30 -15.18 11.09
C TYR A 375 1.46 -16.64 11.56
N ALA A 376 1.52 -17.56 10.60
CA ALA A 376 1.54 -19.00 10.83
C ALA A 376 2.94 -19.61 10.63
N ASN A 377 3.36 -20.41 11.61
CA ASN A 377 4.64 -21.12 11.62
C ASN A 377 4.47 -22.53 12.22
N ARG A 378 5.47 -23.41 12.03
CA ARG A 378 5.41 -24.78 12.59
C ARG A 378 5.62 -24.77 14.10
N SER A 379 6.68 -24.13 14.56
CA SER A 379 7.04 -23.98 15.96
C SER A 379 7.35 -22.52 16.31
N GLU A 380 7.45 -22.21 17.60
CA GLU A 380 7.82 -20.87 18.06
C GLU A 380 9.21 -20.43 17.56
N SER A 381 10.14 -21.37 17.42
CA SER A 381 11.50 -21.11 16.91
C SER A 381 11.54 -20.75 15.42
N ASP A 382 10.47 -21.05 14.68
CA ASP A 382 10.36 -20.71 13.25
C ASP A 382 9.82 -19.30 13.01
N ILE A 383 9.46 -18.54 14.04
CA ILE A 383 8.88 -17.20 13.89
C ILE A 383 9.98 -16.21 13.51
N LEU A 384 9.98 -15.81 12.25
CA LEU A 384 10.93 -14.84 11.71
C LEU A 384 10.51 -13.41 12.06
N LEU A 385 11.50 -12.54 12.31
CA LEU A 385 11.30 -11.11 12.60
C LEU A 385 10.38 -10.85 13.81
N ARG A 386 10.35 -11.77 14.78
CA ARG A 386 9.44 -11.70 15.92
C ARG A 386 9.61 -10.42 16.71
N GLU A 387 10.84 -10.11 17.11
CA GLU A 387 11.14 -8.94 17.94
C GLU A 387 10.73 -7.63 17.23
N GLU A 388 10.97 -7.54 15.92
CA GLU A 388 10.62 -6.40 15.10
C GLU A 388 9.10 -6.25 14.96
N LEU A 389 8.38 -7.34 14.70
CA LEU A 389 6.92 -7.34 14.59
C LEU A 389 6.28 -6.94 15.92
N GLU A 390 6.71 -7.54 17.04
CA GLU A 390 6.19 -7.18 18.35
C GLU A 390 6.53 -5.73 18.73
N ARG A 391 7.71 -5.24 18.35
CA ARG A 391 8.08 -3.83 18.54
C ARG A 391 7.12 -2.91 17.78
N PHE A 392 6.80 -3.20 16.52
CA PHE A 392 5.81 -2.42 15.78
C PHE A 392 4.43 -2.51 16.43
N ALA A 393 4.00 -3.68 16.90
CA ALA A 393 2.70 -3.85 17.55
C ALA A 393 2.61 -3.03 18.86
N ARG A 394 3.70 -2.97 19.64
CA ARG A 394 3.80 -2.15 20.86
C ARG A 394 3.84 -0.65 20.56
N GLN A 395 4.57 -0.22 19.54
CA GLN A 395 4.73 1.20 19.19
C GLN A 395 3.51 1.78 18.47
N TYR A 396 2.81 0.97 17.67
CA TYR A 396 1.69 1.40 16.83
C TYR A 396 0.43 0.56 17.07
N PRO A 397 -0.07 0.44 18.31
CA PRO A 397 -1.17 -0.46 18.66
C PRO A 397 -2.51 -0.11 18.00
N LYS A 398 -2.63 1.12 17.46
CA LYS A 398 -3.80 1.53 16.66
C LYS A 398 -3.71 1.08 15.21
N ASN A 399 -2.50 1.03 14.65
CA ASN A 399 -2.26 0.72 13.25
C ASN A 399 -1.91 -0.74 13.02
N PHE A 400 -1.33 -1.45 14.00
CA PHE A 400 -0.85 -2.82 13.79
C PHE A 400 -1.27 -3.77 14.91
N ARG A 401 -2.01 -4.81 14.52
CA ARG A 401 -2.41 -5.95 15.36
C ARG A 401 -1.73 -7.21 14.85
N LEU A 402 -1.26 -8.02 15.78
CA LEU A 402 -0.45 -9.20 15.51
C LEU A 402 -1.04 -10.42 16.23
N TRP A 403 -1.27 -11.48 15.47
CA TRP A 403 -1.74 -12.76 15.96
C TRP A 403 -0.89 -13.89 15.38
N TYR A 404 -0.39 -14.77 16.25
CA TYR A 404 0.41 -15.91 15.82
C TYR A 404 -0.41 -17.20 15.78
N MET A 405 -0.05 -18.11 14.87
CA MET A 405 -0.58 -19.46 14.77
C MET A 405 0.58 -20.44 14.71
N LEU A 406 0.58 -21.46 15.59
CA LEU A 406 1.61 -22.50 15.61
C LEU A 406 1.02 -23.89 15.40
N ASP A 407 1.61 -24.70 14.52
CA ASP A 407 1.21 -26.11 14.39
C ASP A 407 1.52 -26.89 15.68
N THR A 408 2.70 -26.67 16.25
CA THR A 408 3.17 -27.25 17.52
C THR A 408 3.39 -26.14 18.54
N ALA A 409 2.32 -25.75 19.25
CA ALA A 409 2.37 -24.72 20.27
C ALA A 409 2.99 -25.25 21.58
N PRO A 410 3.95 -24.52 22.20
CA PRO A 410 4.49 -24.89 23.50
C PRO A 410 3.47 -24.66 24.63
N GLU A 411 3.75 -25.24 25.80
CA GLU A 411 2.95 -25.01 27.00
C GLU A 411 2.95 -23.52 27.36
N GLY A 412 1.78 -22.95 27.68
CA GLY A 412 1.63 -21.53 27.99
C GLY A 412 1.52 -20.61 26.76
N TRP A 413 1.45 -21.15 25.54
CA TRP A 413 1.21 -20.35 24.34
C TRP A 413 -0.14 -19.63 24.39
N THR A 414 -0.10 -18.30 24.28
CA THR A 414 -1.29 -17.44 24.45
C THR A 414 -2.01 -17.11 23.14
N TYR A 415 -1.46 -17.52 22.00
CA TYR A 415 -2.05 -17.28 20.68
C TYR A 415 -2.72 -18.55 20.15
N GLY A 416 -3.03 -18.58 18.85
CA GLY A 416 -3.69 -19.74 18.27
C GLY A 416 -2.75 -20.92 18.01
N SER A 417 -3.34 -22.11 17.96
CA SER A 417 -2.68 -23.38 17.64
C SER A 417 -3.38 -24.06 16.48
N GLY A 418 -2.62 -24.77 15.64
CA GLY A 418 -3.09 -25.43 14.44
C GLY A 418 -3.11 -24.52 13.20
N TYR A 419 -3.83 -24.95 12.18
CA TYR A 419 -3.92 -24.23 10.90
C TYR A 419 -4.82 -23.00 10.97
N VAL A 420 -4.56 -22.04 10.09
CA VAL A 420 -5.44 -20.87 9.88
C VAL A 420 -6.77 -21.34 9.28
N ASP A 421 -7.84 -21.29 10.06
CA ASP A 421 -9.19 -21.68 9.65
C ASP A 421 -10.12 -20.46 9.46
N GLN A 422 -11.38 -20.72 9.12
CA GLN A 422 -12.37 -19.67 8.92
C GLN A 422 -12.67 -18.88 10.19
N THR A 423 -12.63 -19.52 11.36
CA THR A 423 -12.92 -18.89 12.66
C THR A 423 -11.83 -17.88 13.00
N VAL A 424 -10.56 -18.28 12.91
CA VAL A 424 -9.41 -17.40 13.16
C VAL A 424 -9.44 -16.20 12.21
N LEU A 425 -9.74 -16.42 10.92
CA LEU A 425 -9.84 -15.33 9.96
C LEU A 425 -10.97 -14.36 10.30
N ALA A 426 -12.13 -14.85 10.74
CA ALA A 426 -13.26 -14.02 11.11
C ALA A 426 -12.99 -13.18 12.38
N GLU A 427 -12.25 -13.74 13.34
CA GLU A 427 -11.93 -13.06 14.60
C GLU A 427 -10.79 -12.05 14.46
N GLN A 428 -9.75 -12.39 13.70
CA GLN A 428 -8.49 -11.65 13.70
C GLN A 428 -8.35 -10.66 12.53
N LEU A 429 -9.02 -10.92 11.39
CA LEU A 429 -8.95 -10.03 10.22
C LEU A 429 -10.11 -9.02 10.19
N PRO A 430 -9.94 -7.87 9.50
CA PRO A 430 -11.04 -6.95 9.24
C PRO A 430 -12.16 -7.61 8.43
N THR A 431 -13.40 -7.20 8.65
CA THR A 431 -14.55 -7.69 7.88
C THR A 431 -14.50 -7.22 6.41
N PRO A 432 -15.15 -7.95 5.49
CA PRO A 432 -15.25 -7.56 4.10
C PRO A 432 -15.89 -6.17 3.95
N SER A 433 -15.21 -5.30 3.19
CA SER A 433 -15.66 -3.95 2.87
C SER A 433 -14.92 -3.46 1.62
N PRO A 434 -15.49 -2.53 0.82
CA PRO A 434 -14.76 -1.90 -0.29
C PRO A 434 -13.42 -1.26 0.13
N ASP A 435 -13.32 -0.82 1.39
CA ASP A 435 -12.12 -0.20 1.98
C ASP A 435 -11.19 -1.20 2.71
N THR A 436 -11.47 -2.50 2.62
CA THR A 436 -10.64 -3.56 3.21
C THR A 436 -9.92 -4.33 2.10
N LYS A 437 -8.61 -4.55 2.27
CA LYS A 437 -7.84 -5.50 1.47
C LYS A 437 -7.33 -6.65 2.34
N VAL A 438 -7.13 -7.82 1.75
CA VAL A 438 -6.46 -8.95 2.38
C VAL A 438 -5.26 -9.33 1.54
N MET A 439 -4.11 -9.57 2.18
CA MET A 439 -2.86 -9.92 1.53
C MET A 439 -2.36 -11.27 2.02
N LEU A 440 -1.97 -12.13 1.08
CA LEU A 440 -1.58 -13.52 1.34
C LEU A 440 -0.18 -13.78 0.82
N CYS A 441 0.65 -14.45 1.61
CA CYS A 441 1.92 -15.00 1.14
C CYS A 441 2.35 -16.17 2.04
N GLY A 442 2.72 -17.30 1.45
CA GLY A 442 3.14 -18.48 2.20
C GLY A 442 3.06 -19.74 1.34
N PRO A 443 3.17 -20.93 1.97
CA PRO A 443 3.10 -22.20 1.24
C PRO A 443 1.78 -22.34 0.44
N PRO A 444 1.79 -22.96 -0.76
CA PRO A 444 0.62 -23.05 -1.61
C PRO A 444 -0.63 -23.63 -0.93
N GLY A 445 -0.46 -24.66 -0.10
CA GLY A 445 -1.56 -25.26 0.67
C GLY A 445 -2.24 -24.27 1.62
N MET A 446 -1.46 -23.47 2.34
CA MET A 446 -1.97 -22.42 3.24
C MET A 446 -2.71 -21.34 2.45
N VAL A 447 -2.10 -20.86 1.36
CA VAL A 447 -2.68 -19.82 0.51
C VAL A 447 -4.03 -20.26 -0.07
N ASN A 448 -4.10 -21.48 -0.61
CA ASN A 448 -5.33 -22.00 -1.23
C ASN A 448 -6.45 -22.20 -0.20
N ALA A 449 -6.13 -22.75 0.97
CA ALA A 449 -7.10 -22.87 2.06
C ALA A 449 -7.62 -21.50 2.53
N THR A 450 -6.71 -20.54 2.70
CA THR A 450 -7.06 -19.18 3.12
C THR A 450 -7.94 -18.47 2.10
N LYS A 451 -7.63 -18.57 0.80
CA LYS A 451 -8.47 -18.03 -0.29
C LYS A 451 -9.90 -18.58 -0.21
N LYS A 452 -10.06 -19.89 0.00
CA LYS A 452 -11.38 -20.53 0.13
C LYS A 452 -12.14 -20.00 1.35
N ASN A 453 -11.48 -19.89 2.50
CA ASN A 453 -12.10 -19.42 3.73
C ASN A 453 -12.50 -17.93 3.64
N LEU A 454 -11.68 -17.09 3.01
CA LEU A 454 -12.01 -15.67 2.78
C LEU A 454 -13.24 -15.52 1.88
N VAL A 455 -13.36 -16.32 0.82
CA VAL A 455 -14.57 -16.31 -0.02
C VAL A 455 -15.80 -16.72 0.79
N ALA A 456 -15.70 -17.74 1.65
CA ALA A 456 -16.77 -18.15 2.55
C ALA A 456 -17.16 -17.05 3.57
N LEU A 457 -16.23 -16.17 3.92
CA LEU A 457 -16.46 -15.01 4.78
C LEU A 457 -17.02 -13.78 4.03
N GLY A 458 -17.22 -13.86 2.71
CA GLY A 458 -17.82 -12.79 1.90
C GLY A 458 -16.81 -11.85 1.22
N PHE A 459 -15.53 -12.19 1.20
CA PHE A 459 -14.56 -11.49 0.35
C PHE A 459 -14.74 -11.83 -1.13
N ALA A 460 -14.41 -10.90 -2.01
CA ALA A 460 -14.40 -11.13 -3.44
C ALA A 460 -13.43 -12.25 -3.82
N LYS A 461 -13.89 -13.15 -4.70
CA LYS A 461 -13.07 -14.26 -5.20
C LYS A 461 -11.81 -13.70 -5.90
N PRO A 462 -10.59 -14.05 -5.44
CA PRO A 462 -9.37 -13.61 -6.10
C PRO A 462 -9.27 -14.21 -7.51
N GLY A 463 -8.67 -13.45 -8.44
CA GLY A 463 -8.34 -13.95 -9.77
C GLY A 463 -7.22 -15.00 -9.73
N VAL A 464 -7.01 -15.68 -10.87
CA VAL A 464 -5.89 -16.62 -11.05
C VAL A 464 -4.55 -15.90 -10.89
N VAL A 465 -4.43 -14.72 -11.49
CA VAL A 465 -3.32 -13.79 -11.27
C VAL A 465 -3.78 -12.62 -10.42
N ALA A 466 -3.00 -12.34 -9.38
CA ALA A 466 -3.27 -11.27 -8.45
C ALA A 466 -3.11 -9.89 -9.12
N LYS A 467 -4.19 -9.11 -9.11
CA LYS A 467 -4.21 -7.72 -9.58
C LYS A 467 -4.29 -6.81 -8.37
N MET A 468 -3.64 -5.64 -8.45
CA MET A 468 -3.66 -4.66 -7.36
C MET A 468 -5.09 -4.21 -6.97
N THR A 469 -6.01 -4.24 -7.94
CA THR A 469 -7.43 -3.94 -7.72
C THR A 469 -8.16 -5.00 -6.89
N ASP A 470 -7.64 -6.22 -6.79
CA ASP A 470 -8.30 -7.32 -6.09
C ASP A 470 -8.43 -7.01 -4.60
N GLN A 471 -9.54 -7.46 -4.01
CA GLN A 471 -9.75 -7.34 -2.57
C GLN A 471 -8.83 -8.30 -1.81
N VAL A 472 -8.60 -9.49 -2.36
CA VAL A 472 -7.66 -10.48 -1.86
C VAL A 472 -6.48 -10.56 -2.81
N PHE A 473 -5.31 -10.08 -2.38
CA PHE A 473 -4.07 -10.08 -3.15
C PHE A 473 -3.14 -11.20 -2.67
N CYS A 474 -2.60 -11.98 -3.59
CA CYS A 474 -1.59 -13.00 -3.29
C CYS A 474 -0.26 -12.55 -3.89
N PHE A 475 0.78 -12.48 -3.05
CA PHE A 475 2.14 -12.11 -3.46
C PHE A 475 2.83 -13.21 -4.28
#